data_AF-A0A354FJ16-F1
#
_entry.id   AF-A0A354FJ16-F1
#
_cell.length_a   1.000
_cell.length_b   1.000
_cell.length_c   1.000
_cell.angle_alpha   90.00
_cell.angle_beta   90.00
_cell.angle_gamma   90.00
#
_symmetry.space_group_name_H-M   'P 1'
#
loop_
_entity.id
_entity.type
_entity.pdbx_description
1 polymer ?
#
loop_
_entity_poly.entity_id
_entity_poly.type
_entity_poly.pdbx_seq_one_letter_code
_entity_poly.pdbx_strand_id
1 'polypeptide(L)'
;EEFFSKLELVFSEMSDSGLHRAMNDFWNSWSQLANQPESDVVRTRVRDQGDTLATRFRERHAQLQSLRKEADARIQGAVNQINNLAQQVKELNRQIYSYEISGHQANDARDARELAVEKLSKLVDVNMIENSNGRTSVIIGRDWTLVEGDQVFELDATLRGGEAGMVSIDGIATHDHRRDLTRSFRGGQMTELIQMRDETIVGYMNQLDELAFGVAAKVNQPHATGTGISSATDLMKSAYALTPEARAQPMPFLQDGVFQLHLVDRDNSILETYEIEVQAGVDSLEDIVKRINQTVNDPNLLAASIGEDGSMFLESGQPRRFIFGDDQTAITQVMGFNSFFETLKGAADLRISPRILEDPNAISTGRDLIPGDNQVALAIAKLQNQPTMRDETVTFGEYYNSILGDIGLKVQRNQVEKAQQDNMVQQFREIRSSISAVNMDEELADMIQHQKAYEASARYVSTVDEMMQTLINM
;
A
#
# COMPACT_ATOMS: atom_id res chain seq x y z
N GLU A 1 -4.31 -11.13 -12.04
CA GLU A 1 -3.11 -11.59 -12.78
C GLU A 1 -2.06 -10.49 -12.96
N GLU A 2 -2.28 -9.44 -13.76
CA GLU A 2 -1.22 -8.44 -14.07
C GLU A 2 -0.59 -7.78 -12.83
N PHE A 3 -1.40 -7.36 -11.84
CA PHE A 3 -0.88 -6.77 -10.60
C PHE A 3 -0.08 -7.76 -9.75
N PHE A 4 -0.47 -9.04 -9.73
CA PHE A 4 0.25 -10.06 -8.97
C PHE A 4 1.62 -10.37 -9.61
N SER A 5 1.71 -10.42 -10.93
CA SER A 5 3.01 -10.55 -11.62
C SER A 5 3.89 -9.32 -11.42
N LYS A 6 3.31 -8.12 -11.38
CA LYS A 6 4.06 -6.90 -11.04
C LYS A 6 4.54 -6.91 -9.59
N LEU A 7 3.72 -7.39 -8.66
CA LEU A 7 4.12 -7.60 -7.26
C LEU A 7 5.29 -8.58 -7.15
N GLU A 8 5.24 -9.71 -7.85
CA GLU A 8 6.34 -10.67 -7.91
C GLU A 8 7.63 -10.02 -8.42
N LEU A 9 7.55 -9.14 -9.42
CA LEU A 9 8.69 -8.41 -9.95
C LEU A 9 9.31 -7.44 -8.92
N VAL A 10 8.50 -6.76 -8.12
CA VAL A 10 8.98 -5.85 -7.05
C VAL A 10 9.88 -6.59 -6.05
N PHE A 11 9.50 -7.82 -5.72
CA PHE A 11 10.22 -8.65 -4.77
C PHE A 11 11.20 -9.64 -5.44
N SER A 12 11.39 -9.54 -6.75
CA SER A 12 12.27 -10.46 -7.48
C SER A 12 13.75 -10.29 -7.09
N GLU A 13 14.40 -11.42 -6.80
CA GLU A 13 15.82 -11.52 -6.48
C GLU A 13 16.71 -11.72 -7.73
N MET A 14 16.13 -11.73 -8.94
CA MET A 14 16.84 -12.06 -10.19
C MET A 14 17.77 -10.94 -10.70
N SER A 15 17.88 -9.82 -9.99
CA SER A 15 18.72 -8.67 -10.38
C SER A 15 19.77 -8.34 -9.31
N ASP A 16 20.79 -7.57 -9.68
CA ASP A 16 21.78 -7.00 -8.73
C ASP A 16 21.19 -6.04 -7.69
N SER A 17 19.88 -5.83 -7.73
CA SER A 17 19.15 -5.01 -6.76
C SER A 17 18.47 -5.80 -5.63
N GLY A 18 18.54 -7.14 -5.62
CA GLY A 18 17.81 -7.99 -4.67
C GLY A 18 17.99 -7.63 -3.19
N LEU A 19 16.89 -7.58 -2.43
CA LEU A 19 16.92 -7.17 -1.03
C LEU A 19 17.58 -8.23 -0.15
N HIS A 20 17.36 -9.51 -0.46
CA HIS A 20 17.99 -10.60 0.27
C HIS A 20 19.53 -10.55 0.15
N ARG A 21 20.03 -10.27 -1.06
CA ARG A 21 21.47 -10.07 -1.29
C ARG A 21 22.02 -8.88 -0.49
N ALA A 22 21.35 -7.73 -0.55
CA ALA A 22 21.76 -6.54 0.18
C ALA A 22 21.81 -6.79 1.71
N MET A 23 20.85 -7.53 2.26
CA MET A 23 20.89 -7.95 3.66
C MET A 23 22.12 -8.82 3.96
N ASN A 24 22.39 -9.83 3.13
CA ASN A 24 23.56 -10.69 3.31
C ASN A 24 24.88 -9.92 3.23
N ASP A 25 25.02 -9.00 2.27
CA ASP A 25 26.22 -8.17 2.12
C ASP A 25 26.41 -7.23 3.32
N PHE A 26 25.31 -6.68 3.86
CA PHE A 26 25.32 -5.90 5.09
C PHE A 26 25.82 -6.73 6.28
N TRP A 27 25.25 -7.91 6.54
CA TRP A 27 25.69 -8.76 7.66
C TRP A 27 27.14 -9.23 7.51
N ASN A 28 27.56 -9.57 6.29
CA ASN A 28 28.95 -9.93 5.99
C ASN A 28 29.91 -8.76 6.26
N SER A 29 29.50 -7.52 5.95
CA SER A 29 30.32 -6.33 6.24
C SER A 29 30.53 -6.14 7.75
N TRP A 30 29.49 -6.38 8.57
CA TRP A 30 29.61 -6.37 10.04
C TRP A 30 30.49 -7.50 10.56
N SER A 31 30.40 -8.70 9.99
CA SER A 31 31.31 -9.80 10.34
C SER A 31 32.76 -9.46 10.01
N GLN A 32 33.02 -8.75 8.91
CA GLN A 32 34.37 -8.27 8.58
C GLN A 32 34.83 -7.19 9.55
N LEU A 33 33.95 -6.24 9.90
CA LEU A 33 34.26 -5.19 10.87
C LEU A 33 34.57 -5.76 12.25
N ALA A 34 33.85 -6.79 12.69
CA ALA A 34 34.14 -7.47 13.94
C ALA A 34 35.55 -8.08 13.97
N ASN A 35 36.08 -8.51 12.83
CA ASN A 35 37.45 -9.03 12.74
C ASN A 35 38.52 -7.93 12.62
N GLN A 36 38.16 -6.73 12.16
CA GLN A 36 39.06 -5.60 11.94
C GLN A 36 38.42 -4.27 12.39
N PRO A 37 38.10 -4.11 13.68
CA PRO A 37 37.32 -2.98 14.19
C PRO A 37 38.02 -1.63 14.05
N GLU A 38 39.33 -1.60 13.86
CA GLU A 38 40.11 -0.36 13.67
C GLU A 38 40.31 0.03 12.20
N SER A 39 39.80 -0.76 11.24
CA SER A 39 40.02 -0.49 9.82
C SER A 39 39.03 0.53 9.26
N ASP A 40 39.51 1.74 8.93
CA ASP A 40 38.75 2.77 8.22
C ASP A 40 38.10 2.25 6.93
N VAL A 41 38.81 1.38 6.20
CA VAL A 41 38.33 0.77 4.94
C VAL A 41 37.13 -0.15 5.20
N VAL A 42 37.19 -0.95 6.26
CA VAL A 42 36.10 -1.89 6.59
C VAL A 42 34.89 -1.13 7.16
N ARG A 43 35.11 -0.07 7.95
CA ARG A 43 34.06 0.84 8.42
C ARG A 43 33.34 1.53 7.27
N THR A 44 34.10 2.04 6.30
CA THR A 44 33.56 2.62 5.06
C THR A 44 32.68 1.61 4.32
N ARG A 45 33.11 0.34 4.25
CA ARG A 45 32.31 -0.73 3.65
C ARG A 45 31.00 -0.99 4.40
N VAL A 46 31.01 -0.98 5.73
CA VAL A 46 29.78 -1.15 6.53
C VAL A 46 28.81 0.00 6.28
N ARG A 47 29.29 1.24 6.24
CA ARG A 47 28.48 2.41 5.87
C ARG A 47 27.86 2.22 4.47
N ASP A 48 28.68 1.90 3.47
CA ASP A 48 28.23 1.78 2.08
C ASP A 48 27.20 0.65 1.89
N GLN A 49 27.39 -0.49 2.57
CA GLN A 49 26.42 -1.58 2.54
C GLN A 49 25.16 -1.27 3.33
N GLY A 50 25.26 -0.53 4.43
CA GLY A 50 24.11 -0.01 5.16
C GLY A 50 23.26 0.94 4.30
N ASP A 51 23.89 1.88 3.60
CA ASP A 51 23.20 2.80 2.69
C ASP A 51 22.59 2.08 1.49
N THR A 52 23.29 1.08 0.94
CA THR A 52 22.76 0.23 -0.14
C THR A 52 21.52 -0.51 0.34
N LEU A 53 21.56 -1.15 1.51
CA LEU A 53 20.42 -1.86 2.09
C LEU A 53 19.22 -0.93 2.30
N ALA A 54 19.44 0.22 2.94
CA ALA A 54 18.39 1.22 3.15
C ALA A 54 17.78 1.71 1.83
N THR A 55 18.61 1.94 0.81
CA THR A 55 18.16 2.29 -0.54
C THR A 55 17.29 1.20 -1.16
N ARG A 56 17.65 -0.09 -1.01
CA ARG A 56 16.82 -1.19 -1.50
C ARG A 56 15.43 -1.20 -0.86
N PHE A 57 15.33 -0.99 0.45
CA PHE A 57 14.02 -0.86 1.12
C PHE A 57 13.17 0.26 0.51
N ARG A 58 13.74 1.47 0.37
CA ARG A 58 13.03 2.63 -0.20
C ARG A 58 12.59 2.40 -1.64
N GLU A 59 13.42 1.76 -2.46
CA GLU A 59 13.08 1.41 -3.84
C GLU A 59 11.86 0.49 -3.92
N ARG A 60 11.80 -0.57 -3.08
CA ARG A 60 10.65 -1.51 -3.09
C ARG A 60 9.38 -0.82 -2.60
N HIS A 61 9.48 -0.03 -1.53
CA HIS A 61 8.35 0.75 -1.04
C HIS A 61 7.82 1.70 -2.13
N ALA A 62 8.71 2.41 -2.84
CA ALA A 62 8.33 3.30 -3.94
C ALA A 62 7.69 2.56 -5.12
N GLN A 63 8.14 1.35 -5.44
CA GLN A 63 7.52 0.50 -6.47
C GLN A 63 6.11 0.06 -6.06
N LEU A 64 5.90 -0.37 -4.81
CA LEU A 64 4.57 -0.70 -4.29
C LEU A 64 3.63 0.52 -4.33
N GLN A 65 4.12 1.69 -3.92
CA GLN A 65 3.35 2.93 -4.00
C GLN A 65 3.00 3.30 -5.46
N SER A 66 3.90 3.01 -6.41
CA SER A 66 3.65 3.21 -7.83
C SER A 66 2.56 2.27 -8.35
N LEU A 67 2.53 1.02 -7.90
CA LEU A 67 1.44 0.09 -8.21
C LEU A 67 0.10 0.58 -7.66
N ARG A 68 0.06 1.17 -6.46
CA ARG A 68 -1.18 1.76 -5.92
C ARG A 68 -1.69 2.92 -6.78
N LYS A 69 -0.79 3.82 -7.20
CA LYS A 69 -1.14 4.91 -8.12
C LYS A 69 -1.61 4.41 -9.49
N GLU A 70 -1.04 3.31 -9.98
CA GLU A 70 -1.51 2.67 -11.20
C GLU A 70 -2.94 2.11 -11.03
N ALA A 71 -3.24 1.48 -9.89
CA ALA A 71 -4.58 1.02 -9.57
C ALA A 71 -5.58 2.19 -9.49
N ASP A 72 -5.20 3.33 -8.88
CA ASP A 72 -6.01 4.55 -8.87
C ASP A 72 -6.36 5.03 -10.29
N ALA A 73 -5.37 5.11 -11.18
CA ALA A 73 -5.60 5.52 -12.56
C ALA A 73 -6.54 4.56 -13.31
N ARG A 74 -6.41 3.25 -13.05
CA ARG A 74 -7.32 2.24 -13.63
C ARG A 74 -8.74 2.35 -13.05
N ILE A 75 -8.89 2.65 -11.77
CA ILE A 75 -10.19 2.90 -11.13
C ILE A 75 -10.87 4.10 -11.78
N GLN A 76 -10.16 5.22 -11.98
CA GLN A 76 -10.68 6.39 -12.68
C GLN A 76 -11.11 6.05 -14.12
N GLY A 77 -10.26 5.31 -14.84
CA GLY A 77 -10.58 4.83 -16.18
C GLY A 77 -11.84 3.96 -16.22
N ALA A 78 -11.99 3.04 -15.25
CA ALA A 78 -13.17 2.19 -15.13
C ALA A 78 -14.44 3.00 -14.81
N VAL A 79 -14.36 4.00 -13.94
CA VAL A 79 -15.48 4.92 -13.66
C VAL A 79 -15.92 5.68 -14.93
N ASN A 80 -14.98 6.19 -15.72
CA ASN A 80 -15.29 6.83 -16.99
C ASN A 80 -15.99 5.88 -17.97
N GLN A 81 -15.54 4.62 -18.05
CA GLN A 81 -16.18 3.60 -18.88
C GLN A 81 -17.59 3.26 -18.39
N ILE A 82 -17.80 3.15 -17.07
CA ILE A 82 -19.11 2.93 -16.45
C ILE A 82 -20.08 4.05 -16.83
N ASN A 83 -19.67 5.31 -16.68
CA ASN A 83 -20.51 6.45 -17.04
C ASN A 83 -20.87 6.46 -18.53
N ASN A 84 -19.90 6.19 -19.42
CA ASN A 84 -20.17 6.11 -20.86
C ASN A 84 -21.17 5.00 -21.21
N LEU A 85 -21.05 3.82 -20.61
CA LEU A 85 -21.99 2.71 -20.80
C LEU A 85 -23.37 3.06 -20.23
N ALA A 86 -23.44 3.74 -19.08
CA ALA A 86 -24.70 4.22 -18.52
C ALA A 86 -25.42 5.19 -19.46
N GLN A 87 -24.69 6.14 -20.05
CA GLN A 87 -25.22 7.08 -21.04
C GLN A 87 -25.71 6.36 -22.31
N GLN A 88 -25.01 5.31 -22.75
CA GLN A 88 -25.45 4.46 -23.87
C GLN A 88 -26.75 3.72 -23.53
N VAL A 89 -26.84 3.10 -22.35
CA VAL A 89 -28.06 2.41 -21.90
C VAL A 89 -29.24 3.37 -21.80
N LYS A 90 -29.03 4.59 -21.27
CA LYS A 90 -30.04 5.65 -21.23
C LYS A 90 -30.58 6.00 -22.62
N GLU A 91 -29.70 6.18 -23.60
CA GLU A 91 -30.10 6.50 -24.97
C GLU A 91 -30.86 5.33 -25.63
N LEU A 92 -30.41 4.10 -25.43
CA LEU A 92 -31.11 2.91 -25.90
C LEU A 92 -32.49 2.74 -25.24
N ASN A 93 -32.61 3.03 -23.94
CA ASN A 93 -33.90 3.04 -23.25
C ASN A 93 -34.87 4.06 -23.88
N ARG A 94 -34.40 5.25 -24.26
CA ARG A 94 -35.21 6.26 -24.96
C ARG A 94 -35.66 5.76 -26.33
N GLN A 95 -34.75 5.16 -27.09
CA GLN A 95 -35.03 4.60 -28.42
C GLN A 95 -36.07 3.48 -28.34
N ILE A 96 -35.84 2.47 -27.50
CA ILE A 96 -36.75 1.33 -27.29
C ILE A 96 -38.14 1.84 -26.93
N TYR A 97 -38.24 2.74 -25.95
CA TYR A 97 -39.52 3.31 -25.53
C TYR A 97 -40.22 4.03 -26.70
N SER A 98 -39.50 4.84 -27.48
CA SER A 98 -40.08 5.58 -28.61
C SER A 98 -40.59 4.66 -29.74
N TYR A 99 -39.89 3.57 -30.04
CA TYR A 99 -40.27 2.60 -31.06
C TYR A 99 -41.45 1.74 -30.59
N GLU A 100 -41.47 1.32 -29.33
CA GLU A 100 -42.51 0.43 -28.79
C GLU A 100 -43.85 1.14 -28.55
N ILE A 101 -43.84 2.45 -28.28
CA ILE A 101 -45.08 3.25 -28.28
C ILE A 101 -45.76 3.26 -29.66
N SER A 102 -44.98 3.15 -30.74
CA SER A 102 -45.52 3.10 -32.11
C SER A 102 -46.05 1.71 -32.50
N GLY A 103 -46.00 0.73 -31.59
CA GLY A 103 -46.47 -0.65 -31.80
C GLY A 103 -45.44 -1.59 -32.44
N HIS A 104 -44.18 -1.17 -32.61
CA HIS A 104 -43.10 -1.99 -33.16
C HIS A 104 -42.16 -2.47 -32.07
N GLN A 105 -41.58 -3.66 -32.19
CA GLN A 105 -40.55 -4.13 -31.26
C GLN A 105 -39.15 -3.63 -31.66
N ALA A 106 -38.40 -3.10 -30.70
CA ALA A 106 -37.07 -2.53 -30.92
C ALA A 106 -35.95 -3.57 -30.65
N ASN A 107 -36.00 -4.72 -31.33
CA ASN A 107 -35.13 -5.87 -31.05
C ASN A 107 -33.64 -5.52 -31.12
N ASP A 108 -33.18 -4.87 -32.21
CA ASP A 108 -31.77 -4.48 -32.35
C ASP A 108 -31.30 -3.54 -31.23
N ALA A 109 -32.17 -2.64 -30.75
CA ALA A 109 -31.85 -1.71 -29.68
C ALA A 109 -31.84 -2.42 -28.31
N ARG A 110 -32.70 -3.43 -28.11
CA ARG A 110 -32.67 -4.30 -26.93
C ARG A 110 -31.37 -5.09 -26.89
N ASP A 111 -30.94 -5.68 -28.01
CA ASP A 111 -29.67 -6.41 -28.12
C ASP A 111 -28.47 -5.50 -27.84
N ALA A 112 -28.46 -4.30 -28.41
CA ALA A 112 -27.40 -3.32 -28.15
C ALA A 112 -27.35 -2.90 -26.67
N ARG A 113 -28.51 -2.82 -26.00
CA ARG A 113 -28.62 -2.49 -24.57
C ARG A 113 -28.09 -3.62 -23.72
N GLU A 114 -28.47 -4.85 -24.02
CA GLU A 114 -27.96 -6.05 -23.33
C GLU A 114 -26.45 -6.17 -23.48
N LEU A 115 -25.90 -5.90 -24.66
CA LEU A 115 -24.45 -5.87 -24.87
C LEU A 115 -23.77 -4.77 -24.04
N ALA A 116 -24.38 -3.59 -23.92
CA ALA A 116 -23.86 -2.51 -23.07
C ALA A 116 -23.88 -2.90 -21.59
N VAL A 117 -24.95 -3.55 -21.12
CA VAL A 117 -25.08 -4.09 -19.76
C VAL A 117 -24.09 -5.23 -19.51
N GLU A 118 -23.84 -6.12 -20.48
CA GLU A 118 -22.81 -7.16 -20.39
C GLU A 118 -21.40 -6.56 -20.32
N LYS A 119 -21.13 -5.45 -21.02
CA LYS A 119 -19.86 -4.74 -20.85
C LYS A 119 -19.74 -4.10 -19.47
N LEU A 120 -20.84 -3.55 -18.96
CA LEU A 120 -20.88 -2.94 -17.62
C LEU A 120 -20.64 -3.98 -16.53
N SER A 121 -21.20 -5.19 -16.66
CA SER A 121 -21.05 -6.28 -15.69
C SER A 121 -19.61 -6.82 -15.57
N LYS A 122 -18.75 -6.57 -16.57
CA LYS A 122 -17.30 -6.85 -16.46
C LYS A 122 -16.58 -5.85 -15.56
N LEU A 123 -17.09 -4.63 -15.46
CA LEU A 123 -16.48 -3.54 -14.68
C LEU A 123 -16.95 -3.55 -13.22
N VAL A 124 -18.26 -3.73 -13.01
CA VAL A 124 -18.91 -3.70 -11.69
C VAL A 124 -19.99 -4.77 -11.61
N ASP A 125 -20.43 -5.10 -10.40
CA ASP A 125 -21.65 -5.88 -10.22
C ASP A 125 -22.87 -5.09 -10.68
N VAL A 126 -23.71 -5.72 -11.50
CA VAL A 126 -24.87 -5.10 -12.16
C VAL A 126 -26.11 -5.96 -11.93
N ASN A 127 -27.21 -5.29 -11.59
CA ASN A 127 -28.56 -5.85 -11.60
C ASN A 127 -29.44 -5.02 -12.54
N MET A 128 -30.11 -5.68 -13.49
CA MET A 128 -30.95 -5.05 -14.50
C MET A 128 -32.41 -5.44 -14.27
N ILE A 129 -33.30 -4.45 -14.20
CA ILE A 129 -34.74 -4.66 -14.01
C ILE A 129 -35.48 -3.93 -15.14
N GLU A 130 -36.22 -4.67 -15.96
CA GLU A 130 -37.05 -4.11 -17.02
C GLU A 130 -38.50 -3.93 -16.55
N ASN A 131 -39.08 -2.76 -16.84
CA ASN A 131 -40.45 -2.40 -16.54
C ASN A 131 -41.41 -2.93 -17.64
N SER A 132 -42.71 -2.98 -17.37
CA SER A 132 -43.75 -3.34 -18.36
C SER A 132 -43.76 -2.49 -19.64
N ASN A 133 -43.09 -1.33 -19.62
CA ASN A 133 -43.05 -0.38 -20.73
C ASN A 133 -41.69 -0.39 -21.45
N GLY A 134 -40.89 -1.46 -21.31
CA GLY A 134 -39.60 -1.65 -21.99
C GLY A 134 -38.43 -0.83 -21.43
N ARG A 135 -38.69 0.19 -20.60
CA ARG A 135 -37.66 0.92 -19.86
C ARG A 135 -36.94 -0.01 -18.89
N THR A 136 -35.67 0.27 -18.63
CA THR A 136 -34.82 -0.53 -17.74
C THR A 136 -34.23 0.35 -16.65
N SER A 137 -34.17 -0.20 -15.44
CA SER A 137 -33.37 0.31 -14.33
C SER A 137 -32.12 -0.55 -14.18
N VAL A 138 -30.95 0.09 -14.09
CA VAL A 138 -29.66 -0.56 -13.87
C VAL A 138 -29.14 -0.13 -12.51
N ILE A 139 -29.01 -1.11 -11.62
CA ILE A 139 -28.50 -0.93 -10.26
C ILE A 139 -27.11 -1.55 -10.22
N ILE A 140 -26.14 -0.83 -9.65
CA ILE A 140 -24.77 -1.29 -9.47
C ILE A 140 -24.39 -1.30 -7.99
N GLY A 141 -23.41 -2.12 -7.65
CA GLY A 141 -23.03 -2.31 -6.26
C GLY A 141 -24.19 -2.84 -5.42
N ARG A 142 -24.15 -2.54 -4.12
CA ARG A 142 -25.20 -2.96 -3.18
C ARG A 142 -26.59 -2.42 -3.53
N ASP A 143 -26.70 -1.15 -3.93
CA ASP A 143 -27.97 -0.43 -3.97
C ASP A 143 -27.92 0.92 -4.74
N TRP A 144 -26.92 1.15 -5.61
CA TRP A 144 -26.85 2.40 -6.36
C TRP A 144 -27.54 2.29 -7.72
N THR A 145 -28.63 3.03 -7.91
CA THR A 145 -29.26 3.14 -9.24
C THR A 145 -28.39 3.98 -10.16
N LEU A 146 -27.77 3.35 -11.15
CA LEU A 146 -26.92 4.01 -12.15
C LEU A 146 -27.75 4.59 -13.30
N VAL A 147 -28.76 3.84 -13.75
CA VAL A 147 -29.69 4.24 -14.81
C VAL A 147 -31.11 4.00 -14.34
N GLU A 148 -31.98 5.00 -14.49
CA GLU A 148 -33.40 4.86 -14.23
C GLU A 148 -34.17 5.41 -15.43
N GLY A 149 -34.64 4.52 -16.31
CA GLY A 149 -35.34 4.93 -17.53
C GLY A 149 -34.44 5.78 -18.43
N ASP A 150 -34.73 7.09 -18.50
CA ASP A 150 -34.02 8.08 -19.31
C ASP A 150 -33.07 8.98 -18.49
N GLN A 151 -32.81 8.64 -17.22
CA GLN A 151 -31.87 9.34 -16.34
C GLN A 151 -30.64 8.48 -16.04
N VAL A 152 -29.49 9.16 -15.84
CA VAL A 152 -28.22 8.56 -15.42
C VAL A 152 -27.76 9.28 -14.15
N PHE A 153 -27.35 8.50 -13.15
CA PHE A 153 -26.76 8.99 -11.91
C PHE A 153 -25.27 8.65 -11.92
N GLU A 154 -24.47 9.59 -12.41
CA GLU A 154 -23.05 9.38 -12.70
C GLU A 154 -22.22 9.09 -11.45
N LEU A 155 -21.13 8.37 -11.67
CA LEU A 155 -20.07 8.17 -10.71
C LEU A 155 -18.98 9.21 -10.89
N ASP A 156 -18.35 9.65 -9.81
CA ASP A 156 -17.22 10.56 -9.84
C ASP A 156 -16.06 10.00 -9.03
N ALA A 157 -14.90 9.90 -9.69
CA ALA A 157 -13.68 9.31 -9.15
C ALA A 157 -12.70 10.44 -8.82
N THR A 158 -12.73 10.92 -7.58
CA THR A 158 -11.91 12.05 -7.15
C THR A 158 -10.86 11.64 -6.13
N LEU A 159 -9.69 12.27 -6.23
CA LEU A 159 -8.66 12.17 -5.20
C LEU A 159 -9.16 12.90 -3.95
N ARG A 160 -9.36 12.17 -2.84
CA ARG A 160 -9.65 12.79 -1.54
C ARG A 160 -8.35 13.05 -0.80
N GLY A 161 -8.16 14.29 -0.34
CA GLY A 161 -6.99 14.70 0.43
C GLY A 161 -6.90 13.94 1.75
N GLY A 162 -5.81 13.19 1.93
CA GLY A 162 -5.46 12.40 3.12
C GLY A 162 -4.09 11.73 2.90
N GLU A 163 -3.49 11.13 3.92
CA GLU A 163 -2.11 10.58 3.88
C GLU A 163 -1.83 9.61 2.72
N ALA A 164 -2.86 8.96 2.17
CA ALA A 164 -2.72 8.05 1.04
C ALA A 164 -3.02 8.69 -0.33
N GLY A 165 -3.71 9.83 -0.39
CA GLY A 165 -4.11 10.48 -1.66
C GLY A 165 -4.77 9.51 -2.66
N MET A 166 -5.68 8.66 -2.18
CA MET A 166 -6.30 7.61 -2.99
C MET A 166 -7.61 8.10 -3.62
N VAL A 167 -7.99 7.47 -4.74
CA VAL A 167 -9.24 7.79 -5.43
C VAL A 167 -10.43 7.22 -4.66
N SER A 168 -11.38 8.10 -4.34
CA SER A 168 -12.71 7.75 -3.82
C SER A 168 -13.71 7.75 -4.98
N ILE A 169 -14.65 6.81 -4.95
CA ILE A 169 -15.72 6.73 -5.95
C ILE A 169 -17.01 7.20 -5.27
N ASP A 170 -17.57 8.30 -5.75
CA ASP A 170 -18.84 8.82 -5.28
C ASP A 170 -19.93 8.65 -6.33
N GLY A 171 -21.13 8.21 -5.93
CA GLY A 171 -22.32 8.36 -6.74
C GLY A 171 -22.92 9.75 -6.58
N ILE A 172 -23.30 10.39 -7.69
CA ILE A 172 -23.91 11.72 -7.72
C ILE A 172 -25.41 11.59 -8.02
N ALA A 173 -26.25 11.79 -7.00
CA ALA A 173 -27.71 11.83 -7.18
C ALA A 173 -28.19 13.25 -7.57
N THR A 174 -27.63 14.27 -6.91
CA THR A 174 -27.74 15.70 -7.24
C THR A 174 -26.43 16.38 -6.86
N HIS A 175 -26.20 17.65 -7.26
CA HIS A 175 -24.96 18.38 -6.94
C HIS A 175 -24.63 18.37 -5.43
N ASP A 176 -25.65 18.39 -4.55
CA ASP A 176 -25.49 18.43 -3.09
C ASP A 176 -25.62 17.05 -2.41
N HIS A 177 -25.92 15.99 -3.17
CA HIS A 177 -26.10 14.64 -2.64
C HIS A 177 -25.14 13.65 -3.31
N ARG A 178 -23.97 13.51 -2.68
CA ARG A 178 -22.93 12.54 -3.04
C ARG A 178 -22.90 11.41 -2.01
N ARG A 179 -22.74 10.17 -2.47
CA ARG A 179 -22.60 8.98 -1.62
C ARG A 179 -21.31 8.26 -1.97
N ASP A 180 -20.48 7.94 -0.97
CA ASP A 180 -19.27 7.13 -1.17
C ASP A 180 -19.67 5.67 -1.47
N LEU A 181 -19.25 5.20 -2.65
CA LEU A 181 -19.50 3.87 -3.17
C LEU A 181 -18.23 3.01 -3.22
N THR A 182 -17.08 3.54 -2.80
CA THR A 182 -15.76 2.88 -2.94
C THR A 182 -15.77 1.43 -2.45
N ARG A 183 -16.45 1.14 -1.34
CA ARG A 183 -16.55 -0.22 -0.75
C ARG A 183 -17.92 -0.88 -0.95
N SER A 184 -18.72 -0.38 -1.88
CA SER A 184 -20.09 -0.88 -2.13
C SER A 184 -20.16 -1.89 -3.28
N PHE A 185 -19.13 -1.96 -4.12
CA PHE A 185 -19.01 -2.94 -5.20
C PHE A 185 -18.72 -4.34 -4.66
N ARG A 186 -19.28 -5.36 -5.30
CA ARG A 186 -19.15 -6.78 -4.91
C ARG A 186 -18.58 -7.68 -6.01
N GLY A 187 -18.43 -7.14 -7.22
CA GLY A 187 -17.91 -7.89 -8.35
C GLY A 187 -17.30 -6.97 -9.42
N GLY A 188 -16.89 -7.60 -10.52
CA GLY A 188 -16.25 -6.93 -11.64
C GLY A 188 -14.82 -6.45 -11.33
N GLN A 189 -14.19 -5.89 -12.36
CA GLN A 189 -12.82 -5.36 -12.27
C GLN A 189 -12.64 -4.30 -11.17
N MET A 190 -13.68 -3.53 -10.84
CA MET A 190 -13.63 -2.48 -9.83
C MET A 190 -13.28 -3.04 -8.44
N THR A 191 -13.93 -4.14 -8.05
CA THR A 191 -13.72 -4.77 -6.74
C THR A 191 -12.28 -5.26 -6.60
N GLU A 192 -11.75 -5.92 -7.64
CA GLU A 192 -10.36 -6.41 -7.67
C GLU A 192 -9.34 -5.26 -7.61
N LEU A 193 -9.57 -4.16 -8.34
CA LEU A 193 -8.67 -3.01 -8.31
C LEU A 193 -8.60 -2.36 -6.92
N ILE A 194 -9.76 -2.21 -6.26
CA ILE A 194 -9.84 -1.62 -4.92
C ILE A 194 -9.20 -2.55 -3.89
N GLN A 195 -9.50 -3.85 -3.94
CA GLN A 195 -8.89 -4.83 -3.04
C GLN A 195 -7.36 -4.91 -3.22
N MET A 196 -6.90 -4.88 -4.48
CA MET A 196 -5.46 -4.85 -4.78
C MET A 196 -4.79 -3.62 -4.19
N ARG A 197 -5.38 -2.43 -4.41
CA ARG A 197 -4.85 -1.13 -3.97
C ARG A 197 -4.86 -0.94 -2.46
N ASP A 198 -5.94 -1.34 -1.80
CA ASP A 198 -6.23 -0.98 -0.40
C ASP A 198 -5.88 -2.08 0.60
N GLU A 199 -5.89 -3.35 0.17
CA GLU A 199 -5.64 -4.49 1.05
C GLU A 199 -4.36 -5.21 0.68
N THR A 200 -4.23 -5.65 -0.58
CA THR A 200 -3.13 -6.54 -0.98
C THR A 200 -1.78 -5.80 -1.00
N ILE A 201 -1.69 -4.70 -1.73
CA ILE A 201 -0.44 -3.92 -1.84
C ILE A 201 -0.10 -3.30 -0.48
N VAL A 202 -1.08 -2.76 0.24
CA VAL A 202 -0.89 -2.19 1.59
C VAL A 202 -0.38 -3.25 2.57
N GLY A 203 -0.90 -4.48 2.51
CA GLY A 203 -0.40 -5.59 3.31
C GLY A 203 1.09 -5.86 3.07
N TYR A 204 1.54 -5.85 1.82
CA TYR A 204 2.96 -6.02 1.50
C TYR A 204 3.82 -4.81 1.88
N MET A 205 3.28 -3.59 1.79
CA MET A 205 3.96 -2.39 2.28
C MET A 205 4.19 -2.51 3.79
N ASN A 206 3.15 -2.87 4.56
CA ASN A 206 3.25 -3.06 6.00
C ASN A 206 4.25 -4.15 6.37
N GLN A 207 4.28 -5.27 5.64
CA GLN A 207 5.25 -6.33 5.89
C GLN A 207 6.69 -5.87 5.61
N LEU A 208 6.90 -5.08 4.56
CA LEU A 208 8.20 -4.50 4.23
C LEU A 208 8.63 -3.47 5.27
N ASP A 209 7.69 -2.65 5.75
CA ASP A 209 7.92 -1.67 6.81
C ASP A 209 8.25 -2.36 8.14
N GLU A 210 7.55 -3.44 8.49
CA GLU A 210 7.86 -4.27 9.65
C GLU A 210 9.29 -4.82 9.59
N LEU A 211 9.71 -5.33 8.42
CA LEU A 211 11.09 -5.80 8.23
C LEU A 211 12.11 -4.67 8.40
N ALA A 212 11.86 -3.49 7.81
CA ALA A 212 12.72 -2.33 7.93
C ALA A 212 12.85 -1.85 9.38
N PHE A 213 11.72 -1.73 10.10
CA PHE A 213 11.70 -1.39 11.52
C PHE A 213 12.44 -2.44 12.36
N GLY A 214 12.23 -3.73 12.09
CA GLY A 214 12.91 -4.81 12.78
C GLY A 214 14.43 -4.76 12.61
N VAL A 215 14.91 -4.55 11.38
CA VAL A 215 16.35 -4.39 11.10
C VAL A 215 16.90 -3.15 11.82
N ALA A 216 16.25 -2.00 11.66
CA ALA A 216 16.69 -0.75 12.29
C ALA A 216 16.75 -0.88 13.81
N ALA A 217 15.68 -1.37 14.45
CA ALA A 217 15.59 -1.53 15.90
C ALA A 217 16.66 -2.47 16.44
N LYS A 218 16.80 -3.67 15.86
CA LYS A 218 17.75 -4.67 16.36
C LYS A 218 19.21 -4.29 16.12
N VAL A 219 19.53 -3.55 15.04
CA VAL A 219 20.87 -3.00 14.82
C VAL A 219 21.15 -1.82 15.74
N ASN A 220 20.19 -0.90 15.90
CA ASN A 220 20.34 0.28 16.73
C ASN A 220 20.48 -0.06 18.21
N GLN A 221 19.83 -1.13 18.68
CA GLN A 221 19.85 -1.52 20.09
C GLN A 221 21.27 -1.64 20.67
N PRO A 222 22.18 -2.48 20.13
CA PRO A 222 23.56 -2.53 20.59
C PRO A 222 24.43 -1.37 20.06
N HIS A 223 24.04 -0.70 18.97
CA HIS A 223 24.82 0.41 18.40
C HIS A 223 24.70 1.69 19.25
N ALA A 224 23.50 1.99 19.76
CA ALA A 224 23.18 3.23 20.46
C ALA A 224 24.03 3.45 21.71
N THR A 225 24.22 2.39 22.49
CA THR A 225 25.08 2.36 23.69
C THR A 225 26.50 1.88 23.41
N GLY A 226 26.82 1.61 22.15
CA GLY A 226 28.14 1.12 21.75
C GLY A 226 29.19 2.23 21.61
N THR A 227 30.45 1.81 21.69
CA THR A 227 31.64 2.65 21.57
C THR A 227 32.51 2.23 20.37
N GLY A 228 33.51 3.03 20.02
CA GLY A 228 34.27 2.93 18.77
C GLY A 228 35.26 4.09 18.66
N ILE A 229 35.82 4.30 17.46
CA ILE A 229 36.91 5.28 17.23
C ILE A 229 36.45 6.71 17.53
N SER A 230 35.29 7.13 16.98
CA SER A 230 34.73 8.48 17.13
C SER A 230 33.47 8.50 18.02
N SER A 231 33.37 7.62 19.03
CA SER A 231 32.14 7.49 19.83
C SER A 231 31.94 8.62 20.83
N ALA A 232 33.00 9.07 21.47
CA ALA A 232 32.94 10.22 22.38
C ALA A 232 32.75 11.52 21.58
N THR A 233 31.64 12.19 21.85
CA THR A 233 31.21 13.42 21.16
C THR A 233 31.03 14.56 22.16
N ASP A 234 31.12 15.79 21.68
CA ASP A 234 30.76 16.99 22.45
C ASP A 234 29.30 17.38 22.25
N LEU A 235 28.70 16.99 21.12
CA LEU A 235 27.31 17.24 20.78
C LEU A 235 26.65 15.98 20.23
N MET A 236 25.44 15.68 20.72
CA MET A 236 24.56 14.67 20.12
C MET A 236 23.16 15.25 19.97
N LYS A 237 22.62 15.13 18.76
CA LYS A 237 21.23 15.45 18.43
C LYS A 237 20.44 14.15 18.30
N SER A 238 19.21 14.11 18.83
CA SER A 238 18.29 12.99 18.62
C SER A 238 17.89 12.89 17.14
N ALA A 239 17.80 11.68 16.59
CA ALA A 239 17.35 11.49 15.20
C ALA A 239 15.87 11.85 15.05
N TYR A 240 15.09 11.64 16.11
CA TYR A 240 13.65 11.91 16.13
C TYR A 240 13.33 13.14 16.96
N ALA A 241 12.35 13.90 16.49
CA ALA A 241 11.86 15.12 17.12
C ALA A 241 10.39 14.96 17.49
N LEU A 242 9.99 15.57 18.59
CA LEU A 242 8.61 15.52 19.08
C LEU A 242 7.89 16.86 18.83
N THR A 243 6.62 16.78 18.45
CA THR A 243 5.77 17.99 18.34
C THR A 243 5.65 18.68 19.69
N PRO A 244 5.35 20.00 19.75
CA PRO A 244 5.10 20.70 21.01
C PRO A 244 4.13 19.95 21.93
N GLU A 245 3.06 19.40 21.36
CA GLU A 245 2.03 18.68 22.12
C GLU A 245 2.56 17.35 22.68
N ALA A 246 3.37 16.61 21.92
CA ALA A 246 3.91 15.32 22.34
C ALA A 246 5.02 15.46 23.41
N ARG A 247 5.78 16.56 23.40
CA ARG A 247 6.90 16.79 24.33
C ARG A 247 6.50 16.85 25.79
N ALA A 248 5.30 17.38 26.06
CA ALA A 248 4.74 17.52 27.41
C ALA A 248 3.89 16.32 27.84
N GLN A 249 3.73 15.31 26.98
CA GLN A 249 2.98 14.10 27.32
C GLN A 249 3.93 13.02 27.87
N PRO A 250 3.47 12.18 28.81
CA PRO A 250 4.23 11.02 29.25
C PRO A 250 4.55 10.10 28.08
N MET A 251 5.76 9.53 28.06
CA MET A 251 6.18 8.63 26.99
C MET A 251 5.85 7.16 27.33
N PRO A 252 4.85 6.54 26.68
CA PRO A 252 4.43 5.18 27.01
C PRO A 252 5.34 4.09 26.42
N PHE A 253 6.27 4.44 25.54
CA PHE A 253 7.15 3.50 24.84
C PHE A 253 8.49 3.24 25.56
N LEU A 254 8.77 4.00 26.63
CA LEU A 254 9.95 3.80 27.48
C LEU A 254 9.73 2.63 28.44
N GLN A 255 10.82 2.20 29.08
CA GLN A 255 10.80 1.23 30.17
C GLN A 255 11.28 1.89 31.46
N ASP A 256 10.80 1.39 32.60
CA ASP A 256 11.29 1.81 33.90
C ASP A 256 12.74 1.36 34.06
N GLY A 257 13.63 2.28 34.45
CA GLY A 257 15.04 1.94 34.66
C GLY A 257 15.96 3.14 34.69
N VAL A 258 17.23 2.87 34.45
CA VAL A 258 18.30 3.87 34.41
C VAL A 258 18.90 3.93 33.01
N PHE A 259 19.15 5.13 32.51
CA PHE A 259 20.06 5.34 31.39
C PHE A 259 21.30 6.09 31.87
N GLN A 260 22.46 5.69 31.35
CA GLN A 260 23.76 6.20 31.80
C GLN A 260 24.39 7.11 30.75
N LEU A 261 25.02 8.19 31.22
CA LEU A 261 25.92 9.03 30.44
C LEU A 261 27.28 9.05 31.12
N HIS A 262 28.34 8.72 30.38
CA HIS A 262 29.71 8.82 30.89
C HIS A 262 30.39 10.06 30.32
N LEU A 263 30.88 10.93 31.20
CA LEU A 263 31.73 12.04 30.84
C LEU A 263 33.17 11.54 30.72
N VAL A 264 33.82 11.83 29.61
CA VAL A 264 35.17 11.34 29.30
C VAL A 264 36.13 12.48 28.98
N ASP A 265 37.41 12.23 29.21
CA ASP A 265 38.48 13.15 28.82
C ASP A 265 38.95 12.96 27.37
N ARG A 266 40.09 13.57 27.03
CA ARG A 266 40.71 13.46 25.70
C ARG A 266 41.32 12.09 25.43
N ASP A 267 41.67 11.36 26.49
CA ASP A 267 42.27 10.03 26.42
C ASP A 267 41.21 8.92 26.54
N ASN A 268 39.92 9.27 26.44
CA ASN A 268 38.76 8.39 26.56
C ASN A 268 38.62 7.73 27.95
N SER A 269 39.22 8.30 28.99
CA SER A 269 39.02 7.83 30.37
C SER A 269 37.72 8.39 30.94
N ILE A 270 36.92 7.53 31.57
CA ILE A 270 35.68 7.93 32.24
C ILE A 270 36.02 8.77 33.48
N LEU A 271 35.58 10.02 33.48
CA LEU A 271 35.70 10.96 34.59
C LEU A 271 34.54 10.82 35.57
N GLU A 272 33.33 10.70 35.04
CA GLU A 272 32.09 10.68 35.81
C GLU A 272 31.01 9.90 35.08
N THR A 273 30.11 9.28 35.84
CA THR A 273 28.94 8.55 35.31
C THR A 273 27.69 9.15 35.92
N TYR A 274 26.79 9.61 35.06
CA TYR A 274 25.49 10.13 35.45
C TYR A 274 24.44 9.05 35.20
N GLU A 275 23.74 8.66 36.27
CA GLU A 275 22.64 7.71 36.23
C GLU A 275 21.32 8.47 36.25
N ILE A 276 20.56 8.37 35.17
CA ILE A 276 19.29 9.08 35.04
C ILE A 276 18.16 8.06 35.12
N GLU A 277 17.42 8.09 36.22
CA GLU A 277 16.20 7.29 36.38
C GLU A 277 15.11 7.77 35.41
N VAL A 278 14.36 6.85 34.82
CA VAL A 278 13.20 7.12 33.94
C VAL A 278 12.05 6.22 34.35
N GLN A 279 10.86 6.80 34.38
CA GLN A 279 9.59 6.14 34.68
C GLN A 279 8.69 6.16 33.44
N ALA A 280 8.46 4.98 32.88
CA ALA A 280 7.65 4.78 31.70
C ALA A 280 6.19 5.22 31.91
N GLY A 281 5.62 5.92 30.94
CA GLY A 281 4.24 6.41 31.01
C GLY A 281 4.00 7.48 32.08
N VAL A 282 5.05 7.96 32.76
CA VAL A 282 5.01 9.08 33.70
C VAL A 282 5.85 10.24 33.19
N ASP A 283 7.11 9.99 32.84
CA ASP A 283 8.02 11.05 32.42
C ASP A 283 7.76 11.49 30.97
N SER A 284 7.72 12.80 30.77
CA SER A 284 7.75 13.45 29.46
C SER A 284 9.18 13.73 28.98
N LEU A 285 9.36 14.20 27.73
CA LEU A 285 10.70 14.61 27.26
C LEU A 285 11.26 15.73 28.12
N GLU A 286 10.40 16.68 28.48
CA GLU A 286 10.77 17.84 29.29
C GLU A 286 11.21 17.42 30.70
N ASP A 287 10.55 16.42 31.29
CA ASP A 287 10.92 15.87 32.60
C ASP A 287 12.29 15.21 32.56
N ILE A 288 12.58 14.44 31.50
CA ILE A 288 13.87 13.76 31.34
C ILE A 288 15.00 14.78 31.12
N VAL A 289 14.80 15.76 30.25
CA VAL A 289 15.77 16.85 30.02
C VAL A 289 16.06 17.61 31.31
N LYS A 290 15.02 17.92 32.09
CA LYS A 290 15.17 18.55 33.40
C LYS A 290 15.95 17.66 34.36
N ARG A 291 15.67 16.35 34.39
CA ARG A 291 16.34 15.39 35.28
C ARG A 291 17.82 15.22 34.94
N ILE A 292 18.19 15.20 33.66
CA ILE A 292 19.60 15.22 33.24
C ILE A 292 20.31 16.44 33.81
N ASN A 293 19.77 17.63 33.56
CA ASN A 293 20.38 18.88 34.02
C ASN A 293 20.48 18.97 35.55
N GLN A 294 19.49 18.44 36.28
CA GLN A 294 19.52 18.36 37.74
C GLN A 294 20.56 17.37 38.26
N THR A 295 20.76 16.24 37.57
CA THR A 295 21.71 15.19 37.98
C THR A 295 23.15 15.63 37.73
N VAL A 296 23.42 16.28 36.59
CA VAL A 296 24.75 16.82 36.29
C VAL A 296 25.09 18.00 37.20
N ASN A 297 24.11 18.86 37.49
CA ASN A 297 24.23 20.00 38.41
C ASN A 297 25.38 21.00 38.06
N ASP A 298 25.89 20.97 36.83
CA ASP A 298 26.78 21.97 36.25
C ASP A 298 26.62 21.97 34.70
N PRO A 299 26.01 23.01 34.11
CA PRO A 299 25.78 23.08 32.67
C PRO A 299 27.09 23.16 31.85
N ASN A 300 28.23 23.45 32.47
CA ASN A 300 29.53 23.44 31.80
C ASN A 300 30.16 22.04 31.75
N LEU A 301 29.56 21.03 32.39
CA LEU A 301 29.98 19.63 32.27
C LEU A 301 29.20 18.96 31.15
N LEU A 302 27.88 18.90 31.32
CA LEU A 302 26.95 18.32 30.36
C LEU A 302 25.57 18.97 30.54
N ALA A 303 24.94 19.36 29.46
CA ALA A 303 23.62 19.94 29.44
C ALA A 303 22.73 19.23 28.42
N ALA A 304 21.46 19.06 28.80
CA ALA A 304 20.41 18.60 27.91
C ALA A 304 19.49 19.79 27.55
N SER A 305 19.06 19.86 26.30
CA SER A 305 18.09 20.86 25.85
C SER A 305 17.17 20.31 24.76
N ILE A 306 16.09 21.04 24.47
CA ILE A 306 15.15 20.72 23.40
C ILE A 306 15.22 21.87 22.38
N GLY A 307 15.51 21.53 21.12
CA GLY A 307 15.52 22.49 20.03
C GLY A 307 14.13 22.97 19.62
N GLU A 308 14.10 24.02 18.81
CA GLU A 308 12.85 24.55 18.24
C GLU A 308 12.11 23.51 17.40
N ASP A 309 12.86 22.65 16.70
CA ASP A 309 12.34 21.55 15.88
C ASP A 309 11.80 20.38 16.72
N GLY A 310 11.98 20.41 18.05
CA GLY A 310 11.52 19.36 18.96
C GLY A 310 12.51 18.21 19.17
N SER A 311 13.70 18.30 18.58
CA SER A 311 14.79 17.35 18.85
C SER A 311 15.44 17.62 20.21
N MET A 312 15.98 16.57 20.82
CA MET A 312 16.73 16.65 22.06
C MET A 312 18.23 16.76 21.74
N PHE A 313 18.92 17.66 22.43
CA PHE A 313 20.35 17.86 22.35
C PHE A 313 21.01 17.49 23.66
N LEU A 314 22.16 16.82 23.56
CA LEU A 314 23.11 16.61 24.65
C LEU A 314 24.41 17.27 24.26
N GLU A 315 24.89 18.20 25.09
CA GLU A 315 26.10 18.98 24.84
C GLU A 315 27.02 18.92 26.07
N SER A 316 28.29 18.60 25.88
CA SER A 316 29.30 18.65 26.94
C SER A 316 30.23 19.84 26.79
N GLY A 317 30.62 20.44 27.91
CA GLY A 317 31.56 21.56 27.90
C GLY A 317 32.99 21.14 27.55
N GLN A 318 33.59 21.83 26.60
CA GLN A 318 34.96 21.61 26.15
C GLN A 318 35.98 21.78 27.30
N PRO A 319 37.04 20.95 27.39
CA PRO A 319 37.50 19.96 26.41
C PRO A 319 36.94 18.53 26.66
N ARG A 320 35.88 18.40 27.45
CA ARG A 320 35.28 17.10 27.80
C ARG A 320 34.33 16.65 26.68
N ARG A 321 34.09 15.34 26.63
CA ARG A 321 33.14 14.68 25.72
C ARG A 321 32.29 13.71 26.52
N PHE A 322 31.26 13.14 25.91
CA PHE A 322 30.45 12.11 26.54
C PHE A 322 30.21 10.92 25.62
N ILE A 323 29.87 9.80 26.25
CA ILE A 323 29.34 8.59 25.59
C ILE A 323 28.08 8.12 26.32
N PHE A 324 27.30 7.30 25.63
CA PHE A 324 26.20 6.56 26.24
C PHE A 324 26.73 5.33 26.96
N GLY A 325 26.19 5.06 28.15
CA GLY A 325 26.43 3.84 28.92
C GLY A 325 25.28 2.86 28.77
N ASP A 326 25.01 2.07 29.81
CA ASP A 326 23.85 1.18 29.84
C ASP A 326 22.54 1.96 29.73
N ASP A 327 21.56 1.41 29.00
CA ASP A 327 20.24 2.01 28.81
C ASP A 327 19.15 0.95 29.01
N GLN A 328 18.58 0.93 30.20
CA GLN A 328 17.46 0.06 30.57
C GLN A 328 16.11 0.67 30.19
N THR A 329 16.10 1.93 29.77
CA THR A 329 14.88 2.73 29.56
C THR A 329 14.44 2.74 28.09
N ALA A 330 15.34 2.29 27.20
CA ALA A 330 15.26 2.36 25.74
C ALA A 330 15.22 3.79 25.18
N ILE A 331 15.51 4.82 25.99
CA ILE A 331 15.44 6.22 25.53
C ILE A 331 16.39 6.49 24.36
N THR A 332 17.58 5.87 24.36
CA THR A 332 18.55 6.05 23.26
C THR A 332 17.99 5.56 21.94
N GLN A 333 17.23 4.46 21.95
CA GLN A 333 16.57 3.92 20.77
C GLN A 333 15.34 4.74 20.38
N VAL A 334 14.48 5.07 21.35
CA VAL A 334 13.23 5.82 21.13
C VAL A 334 13.49 7.22 20.58
N MET A 335 14.56 7.88 21.03
CA MET A 335 14.98 9.19 20.51
C MET A 335 15.93 9.07 19.31
N GLY A 336 16.43 7.86 19.01
CA GLY A 336 17.35 7.60 17.92
C GLY A 336 18.75 8.20 18.13
N PHE A 337 19.18 8.33 19.38
CA PHE A 337 20.54 8.72 19.73
C PHE A 337 21.54 7.65 19.30
N ASN A 338 22.64 8.09 18.67
CA ASN A 338 23.70 7.21 18.18
C ASN A 338 23.18 6.02 17.38
N SER A 339 22.11 6.23 16.59
CA SER A 339 21.50 5.19 15.77
C SER A 339 22.37 4.87 14.54
N PHE A 340 22.34 3.63 14.08
CA PHE A 340 22.93 3.25 12.80
C PHE A 340 21.96 3.52 11.65
N PHE A 341 20.71 3.09 11.81
CA PHE A 341 19.61 3.36 10.90
C PHE A 341 18.58 4.32 11.51
N GLU A 342 17.99 5.18 10.69
CA GLU A 342 16.93 6.10 11.07
C GLU A 342 15.69 5.85 10.21
N THR A 343 14.52 5.76 10.82
CA THR A 343 13.23 5.60 10.12
C THR A 343 12.05 5.98 11.02
N LEU A 344 11.07 6.69 10.48
CA LEU A 344 9.76 6.93 11.10
C LEU A 344 8.63 6.19 10.38
N LYS A 345 8.85 5.76 9.13
CA LYS A 345 7.84 5.17 8.24
C LYS A 345 8.26 3.81 7.66
N GLY A 346 9.17 3.12 8.34
CA GLY A 346 9.69 1.83 7.93
C GLY A 346 10.48 1.91 6.63
N ALA A 347 10.12 1.10 5.65
CA ALA A 347 10.88 1.00 4.41
C ALA A 347 10.82 2.27 3.56
N ALA A 348 9.80 3.11 3.76
CA ALA A 348 9.61 4.34 3.00
C ALA A 348 10.75 5.36 3.18
N ASP A 349 11.28 5.46 4.40
CA ASP A 349 12.23 6.49 4.79
C ASP A 349 13.49 5.95 5.49
N LEU A 350 13.62 4.63 5.61
CA LEU A 350 14.82 3.98 6.14
C LEU A 350 16.07 4.53 5.49
N ARG A 351 16.99 5.02 6.31
CA ARG A 351 18.29 5.56 5.89
C ARG A 351 19.35 5.27 6.94
N ILE A 352 20.62 5.33 6.55
CA ILE A 352 21.73 5.34 7.50
C ILE A 352 21.80 6.72 8.19
N SER A 353 22.28 6.75 9.44
CA SER A 353 22.40 8.01 10.18
C SER A 353 23.35 8.98 9.46
N PRO A 354 22.98 10.29 9.34
CA PRO A 354 23.84 11.30 8.75
C PRO A 354 25.23 11.37 9.39
N ARG A 355 25.33 11.11 10.71
CA ARG A 355 26.62 11.08 11.42
C ARG A 355 27.56 10.03 10.85
N ILE A 356 27.04 8.85 10.51
CA ILE A 356 27.82 7.74 9.96
C ILE A 356 28.11 7.95 8.47
N LEU A 357 27.20 8.62 7.75
CA LEU A 357 27.44 9.02 6.36
C LEU A 357 28.66 9.95 6.25
N GLU A 358 28.72 10.94 7.14
CA GLU A 358 29.81 11.92 7.22
C GLU A 358 31.10 11.31 7.75
N ASP A 359 31.01 10.51 8.83
CA ASP A 359 32.17 9.86 9.45
C ASP A 359 31.91 8.36 9.73
N PRO A 360 32.46 7.43 8.92
CA PRO A 360 32.40 5.99 9.18
C PRO A 360 33.03 5.58 10.54
N ASN A 361 33.87 6.41 11.14
CA ASN A 361 34.46 6.14 12.44
C ASN A 361 33.50 6.38 13.61
N ALA A 362 32.31 6.95 13.34
CA ALA A 362 31.19 7.00 14.28
C ALA A 362 30.49 5.64 14.48
N ILE A 363 30.79 4.62 13.67
CA ILE A 363 30.22 3.28 13.82
C ILE A 363 30.68 2.65 15.14
N SER A 364 29.72 2.22 15.97
CA SER A 364 30.00 1.52 17.22
C SER A 364 30.48 0.09 16.96
N THR A 365 31.62 -0.30 17.54
CA THR A 365 32.19 -1.65 17.43
C THR A 365 32.34 -2.36 18.77
N GLY A 366 32.57 -1.64 19.87
CA GLY A 366 32.79 -2.15 21.23
C GLY A 366 31.83 -1.55 22.26
N ARG A 367 32.13 -1.73 23.55
CA ARG A 367 31.38 -1.17 24.69
C ARG A 367 32.20 -0.32 25.65
N ASP A 368 33.50 -0.58 25.75
CA ASP A 368 34.32 -0.05 26.86
C ASP A 368 35.34 1.03 26.44
N LEU A 369 35.17 1.67 25.28
CA LEU A 369 36.16 2.60 24.67
C LEU A 369 37.57 1.99 24.48
N ILE A 370 37.68 0.66 24.58
CA ILE A 370 38.95 -0.06 24.38
C ILE A 370 39.23 -0.17 22.88
N PRO A 371 40.40 0.29 22.39
CA PRO A 371 40.81 0.06 21.01
C PRO A 371 40.79 -1.43 20.66
N GLY A 372 40.22 -1.77 19.51
CA GLY A 372 40.07 -3.16 19.07
C GLY A 372 38.86 -3.90 19.63
N ASP A 373 38.05 -3.31 20.52
CA ASP A 373 36.82 -3.94 20.99
C ASP A 373 35.78 -4.07 19.85
N ASN A 374 35.26 -5.29 19.72
CA ASN A 374 34.39 -5.73 18.65
C ASN A 374 33.07 -6.35 19.14
N GLN A 375 32.74 -6.27 20.43
CA GLN A 375 31.56 -6.92 21.00
C GLN A 375 30.25 -6.47 20.33
N VAL A 376 30.09 -5.17 20.05
CA VAL A 376 28.90 -4.63 19.38
C VAL A 376 28.87 -5.06 17.92
N ALA A 377 30.00 -4.99 17.21
CA ALA A 377 30.08 -5.43 15.82
C ALA A 377 29.74 -6.92 15.66
N LEU A 378 30.22 -7.76 16.59
CA LEU A 378 29.91 -9.18 16.62
C LEU A 378 28.44 -9.44 16.98
N ALA A 379 27.87 -8.68 17.90
CA ALA A 379 26.45 -8.77 18.25
C ALA A 379 25.57 -8.46 17.04
N ILE A 380 25.87 -7.38 16.31
CA ILE A 380 25.15 -6.98 15.11
C ILE A 380 25.33 -8.04 14.00
N ALA A 381 26.54 -8.56 13.79
CA ALA A 381 26.78 -9.61 12.79
C ALA A 381 25.98 -10.89 13.06
N LYS A 382 25.77 -11.26 14.34
CA LYS A 382 25.00 -12.45 14.74
C LYS A 382 23.51 -12.33 14.45
N LEU A 383 22.97 -11.11 14.33
CA LEU A 383 21.55 -10.87 14.04
C LEU A 383 21.08 -11.54 12.75
N GLN A 384 21.98 -11.79 11.78
CA GLN A 384 21.65 -12.51 10.55
C GLN A 384 20.99 -13.87 10.80
N ASN A 385 21.46 -14.59 11.82
CA ASN A 385 21.07 -15.97 12.10
C ASN A 385 20.25 -16.10 13.39
N GLN A 386 19.92 -14.97 14.03
CA GLN A 386 19.13 -14.96 15.25
C GLN A 386 17.65 -14.75 14.90
N PRO A 387 16.73 -15.49 15.51
CA PRO A 387 15.30 -15.16 15.46
C PRO A 387 15.05 -13.78 16.07
N THR A 388 14.51 -12.86 15.28
CA THR A 388 14.32 -11.44 15.65
C THR A 388 12.93 -10.91 15.29
N MET A 389 12.25 -11.56 14.35
CA MET A 389 10.96 -11.17 13.81
C MET A 389 9.85 -12.09 14.32
N ARG A 390 8.59 -11.63 14.26
CA ARG A 390 7.40 -12.35 14.75
C ARG A 390 7.60 -12.93 16.16
N ASP A 391 7.71 -12.05 17.15
CA ASP A 391 7.96 -12.43 18.54
C ASP A 391 9.22 -13.30 18.71
N GLU A 392 10.28 -12.95 17.96
CA GLU A 392 11.58 -13.63 18.00
C GLU A 392 11.52 -15.12 17.61
N THR A 393 10.64 -15.48 16.68
CA THR A 393 10.50 -16.86 16.19
C THR A 393 11.14 -17.11 14.84
N VAL A 394 11.37 -16.06 14.04
CA VAL A 394 11.97 -16.18 12.70
C VAL A 394 13.07 -15.15 12.48
N THR A 395 14.06 -15.50 11.67
CA THR A 395 15.14 -14.60 11.24
C THR A 395 14.63 -13.56 10.23
N PHE A 396 15.40 -12.50 9.98
CA PHE A 396 15.10 -11.53 8.91
C PHE A 396 14.98 -12.20 7.53
N GLY A 397 15.88 -13.16 7.24
CA GLY A 397 15.87 -13.90 5.98
C GLY A 397 14.62 -14.76 5.81
N GLU A 398 14.23 -15.50 6.86
CA GLU A 398 13.01 -16.31 6.86
C GLU A 398 11.74 -15.46 6.77
N TYR A 399 11.70 -14.32 7.46
CA TYR A 399 10.59 -13.38 7.36
C TYR A 399 10.41 -12.89 5.92
N TYR A 400 11.48 -12.44 5.28
CA TYR A 400 11.44 -12.00 3.88
C TYR A 400 11.06 -13.13 2.92
N ASN A 401 11.60 -14.35 3.11
CA ASN A 401 11.22 -15.51 2.31
C ASN A 401 9.73 -15.88 2.48
N SER A 402 9.13 -15.60 3.64
CA SER A 402 7.69 -15.81 3.84
C SER A 402 6.83 -14.86 3.02
N ILE A 403 7.30 -13.62 2.79
CA ILE A 403 6.64 -12.65 1.89
C ILE A 403 6.66 -13.18 0.46
N LEU A 404 7.82 -13.65 -0.01
CA LEU A 404 7.97 -14.25 -1.34
C LEU A 404 7.06 -15.47 -1.53
N GLY A 405 7.00 -16.33 -0.51
CA GLY A 405 6.12 -17.49 -0.50
C GLY A 405 4.64 -17.12 -0.60
N ASP A 406 4.20 -16.11 0.15
CA ASP A 406 2.80 -15.62 0.10
C ASP A 406 2.45 -15.04 -1.27
N ILE A 407 3.35 -14.24 -1.87
CA ILE A 407 3.16 -13.70 -3.22
C ILE A 407 3.01 -14.85 -4.23
N GLY A 408 3.92 -15.83 -4.21
CA GLY A 408 3.88 -16.97 -5.12
C GLY A 408 2.59 -17.78 -4.98
N LEU A 409 2.14 -18.04 -3.75
CA LEU A 409 0.88 -18.74 -3.49
C LEU A 409 -0.35 -17.94 -3.97
N LYS A 410 -0.37 -16.61 -3.78
CA LYS A 410 -1.46 -15.76 -4.26
C LYS A 410 -1.50 -15.66 -5.78
N VAL A 411 -0.34 -15.57 -6.45
CA VAL A 411 -0.25 -15.62 -7.92
C VAL A 411 -0.86 -16.92 -8.43
N GLN A 412 -0.41 -18.06 -7.89
CA GLN A 412 -0.90 -19.38 -8.29
C GLN A 412 -2.41 -19.54 -8.03
N ARG A 413 -2.89 -19.12 -6.86
CA ARG A 413 -4.31 -19.16 -6.51
C ARG A 413 -5.15 -18.31 -7.47
N ASN A 414 -4.73 -17.07 -7.74
CA ASN A 414 -5.45 -16.17 -8.64
C ASN A 414 -5.54 -16.72 -10.07
N GLN A 415 -4.49 -17.41 -10.54
CA GLN A 415 -4.51 -18.08 -11.85
C GLN A 415 -5.56 -19.22 -11.90
N VAL A 416 -5.60 -20.05 -10.87
CA VAL A 416 -6.56 -21.16 -10.77
C VAL A 416 -8.00 -20.63 -10.66
N GLU A 417 -8.23 -19.63 -9.81
CA GLU A 417 -9.54 -19.01 -9.62
C GLU A 417 -10.04 -18.33 -10.91
N LYS A 418 -9.16 -17.60 -11.61
CA LYS A 418 -9.47 -17.00 -12.91
C LYS A 418 -9.88 -18.06 -13.94
N ALA A 419 -9.08 -19.12 -14.09
CA ALA A 419 -9.39 -20.20 -15.03
C ALA A 419 -10.75 -20.87 -14.71
N GLN A 420 -11.06 -21.04 -13.43
CA GLN A 420 -12.36 -21.57 -13.00
C GLN A 420 -13.51 -20.61 -13.36
N GLN A 421 -13.36 -19.31 -13.11
CA GLN A 421 -14.36 -18.30 -13.45
C GLN A 421 -14.59 -18.21 -14.97
N ASP A 422 -13.51 -18.22 -15.77
CA ASP A 422 -13.58 -18.16 -17.23
C ASP A 422 -14.36 -19.35 -17.80
N ASN A 423 -14.11 -20.56 -17.28
CA ASN A 423 -14.87 -21.76 -17.65
C ASN A 423 -16.35 -21.65 -17.29
N MET A 424 -16.67 -21.11 -16.12
CA MET A 424 -18.06 -20.94 -15.68
C MET A 424 -18.80 -19.91 -16.54
N VAL A 425 -18.16 -18.79 -16.87
CA VAL A 425 -18.71 -17.78 -17.79
C VAL A 425 -18.97 -18.39 -19.16
N GLN A 426 -18.05 -19.22 -19.67
CA GLN A 426 -18.21 -19.91 -20.95
C GLN A 426 -19.43 -20.85 -20.94
N GLN A 427 -19.60 -21.66 -19.89
CA GLN A 427 -20.76 -22.53 -19.74
C GLN A 427 -22.08 -21.75 -19.71
N PHE A 428 -22.15 -20.65 -18.96
CA PHE A 428 -23.37 -19.82 -18.94
C PHE A 428 -23.65 -19.15 -20.28
N ARG A 429 -22.61 -18.76 -21.04
CA ARG A 429 -22.78 -18.24 -22.41
C ARG A 429 -23.33 -19.30 -23.35
N GLU A 430 -22.87 -20.54 -23.26
CA GLU A 430 -23.37 -21.66 -24.06
C GLU A 430 -24.84 -21.96 -23.72
N ILE A 431 -25.21 -21.99 -22.43
CA ILE A 431 -26.60 -22.15 -21.99
C ILE A 431 -27.47 -21.00 -22.52
N ARG A 432 -27.03 -19.75 -22.35
CA ARG A 432 -27.75 -18.57 -22.87
C ARG A 432 -27.95 -18.68 -24.37
N SER A 433 -26.90 -19.01 -25.12
CA SER A 433 -26.96 -19.20 -26.58
C SER A 433 -27.95 -20.31 -26.96
N SER A 434 -28.02 -21.40 -26.21
CA SER A 434 -28.97 -22.49 -26.49
C SER A 434 -30.45 -22.11 -26.28
N ILE A 435 -30.73 -21.16 -25.39
CA ILE A 435 -32.09 -20.68 -25.09
C ILE A 435 -32.48 -19.53 -26.02
N SER A 436 -31.54 -18.62 -26.29
CA SER A 436 -31.73 -17.46 -27.18
C SER A 436 -31.48 -17.77 -28.66
N ALA A 437 -31.11 -19.01 -29.01
CA ALA A 437 -30.98 -19.43 -30.40
C ALA A 437 -32.36 -19.38 -31.07
N VAL A 438 -32.52 -18.46 -32.02
CA VAL A 438 -33.70 -18.38 -32.87
C VAL A 438 -33.80 -19.66 -33.70
N ASN A 439 -34.91 -20.38 -33.58
CA ASN A 439 -35.14 -21.58 -34.35
C ASN A 439 -35.45 -21.18 -35.81
N MET A 440 -34.48 -21.33 -36.71
CA MET A 440 -34.65 -20.99 -38.13
C MET A 440 -35.83 -21.72 -38.78
N ASP A 441 -36.22 -22.89 -38.28
CA ASP A 441 -37.39 -23.62 -38.79
C ASP A 441 -38.72 -22.96 -38.37
N GLU A 442 -38.75 -22.32 -37.20
CA GLU A 442 -39.91 -21.58 -36.69
C GLU A 442 -40.03 -20.20 -37.37
N GLU A 443 -38.91 -19.48 -37.52
CA GLU A 443 -38.85 -18.25 -38.34
C GLU A 443 -39.18 -18.51 -39.82
N LEU A 444 -38.72 -19.63 -40.39
CA LEU A 444 -39.08 -20.02 -41.75
C LEU A 444 -40.56 -20.39 -41.87
N ALA A 445 -41.13 -21.06 -40.87
CA ALA A 445 -42.55 -21.35 -40.81
C ALA A 445 -43.39 -20.07 -40.74
N ASP A 446 -43.00 -19.11 -39.90
CA ASP A 446 -43.64 -17.80 -39.77
C ASP A 446 -43.47 -16.97 -41.06
N MET A 447 -42.31 -17.00 -41.70
CA MET A 447 -42.08 -16.35 -42.99
C MET A 447 -43.00 -16.93 -44.07
N ILE A 448 -43.12 -18.26 -44.16
CA ILE A 448 -44.02 -18.94 -45.11
C ILE A 448 -45.48 -18.58 -44.79
N GLN A 449 -45.85 -18.50 -43.52
CA GLN A 449 -47.19 -18.11 -43.08
C GLN A 449 -47.50 -16.66 -43.46
N HIS A 450 -46.59 -15.72 -43.22
CA HIS A 450 -46.72 -14.32 -43.62
C HIS A 450 -46.78 -14.17 -45.15
N GLN A 451 -45.97 -14.91 -45.90
CA GLN A 451 -46.02 -14.93 -47.35
C GLN A 451 -47.38 -15.43 -47.86
N LYS A 452 -47.90 -16.53 -47.30
CA LYS A 452 -49.24 -17.04 -47.65
C LYS A 452 -50.36 -16.08 -47.27
N ALA A 453 -50.27 -15.43 -46.11
CA ALA A 453 -51.24 -14.42 -45.69
C ALA A 453 -51.24 -13.19 -46.62
N TYR A 454 -50.06 -12.77 -47.10
CA TYR A 454 -49.91 -11.71 -48.08
C TYR A 454 -50.49 -12.10 -49.44
N GLU A 455 -50.18 -13.31 -49.94
CA GLU A 455 -50.75 -13.85 -51.18
C GLU A 455 -52.28 -13.96 -51.10
N ALA A 456 -52.82 -14.43 -49.98
CA ALA A 456 -54.26 -14.51 -49.75
C ALA A 456 -54.92 -13.12 -49.72
N SER A 457 -54.28 -12.15 -49.07
CA SER A 457 -54.75 -10.76 -49.03
C SER A 457 -54.71 -10.10 -50.40
N ALA A 458 -53.65 -10.33 -51.19
CA ALA A 458 -53.52 -9.84 -52.55
C ALA A 458 -54.58 -10.44 -53.48
N ARG A 459 -54.87 -11.74 -53.34
CA ARG A 459 -55.99 -12.40 -54.06
C ARG A 459 -57.34 -11.83 -53.65
N TYR A 460 -57.56 -11.59 -52.36
CA TYR A 460 -58.80 -10.98 -51.87
C TYR A 460 -59.00 -9.58 -52.48
N VAL A 461 -57.96 -8.74 -52.48
CA VAL A 461 -57.99 -7.41 -53.12
C VAL A 461 -58.27 -7.51 -54.62
N SER A 462 -57.61 -8.44 -55.33
CA SER A 462 -57.87 -8.67 -56.76
C SER A 462 -59.32 -9.12 -57.01
N THR A 463 -59.86 -9.97 -56.14
CA THR A 463 -61.25 -10.45 -56.26
C THR A 463 -62.25 -9.32 -56.00
N VAL A 464 -61.95 -8.46 -55.03
CA VAL A 464 -62.75 -7.25 -54.74
C VAL A 464 -62.69 -6.26 -55.89
N ASP A 465 -61.53 -6.08 -56.53
CA ASP A 465 -61.35 -5.21 -57.69
C ASP A 465 -62.13 -5.73 -58.91
N GLU A 466 -62.12 -7.05 -59.17
CA GLU A 466 -62.96 -7.68 -60.20
C GLU A 466 -64.46 -7.53 -59.92
N MET A 467 -64.88 -7.69 -58.66
CA MET A 467 -66.28 -7.45 -58.26
C MET A 467 -66.68 -5.98 -58.43
N MET A 468 -65.80 -5.04 -58.09
CA MET A 468 -66.01 -3.60 -58.30
C MET A 468 -66.10 -3.23 -59.78
N GLN A 469 -65.21 -3.76 -60.63
CA GLN A 469 -65.29 -3.57 -62.08
C GLN A 469 -66.56 -4.16 -62.68
N THR A 470 -67.01 -5.32 -62.18
CA THR A 470 -68.27 -5.93 -62.62
C THR A 470 -69.47 -5.05 -62.23
N LEU A 471 -69.46 -4.45 -61.04
CA LEU A 471 -70.50 -3.51 -60.59
C LEU A 471 -70.48 -2.17 -61.36
N ILE A 472 -69.31 -1.71 -61.80
CA ILE A 472 -69.16 -0.45 -62.57
C ILE A 472 -69.51 -0.64 -64.05
N ASN A 473 -69.39 -1.86 -64.58
CA ASN A 473 -69.72 -2.20 -65.98
C ASN A 473 -71.13 -2.79 -66.18
N MET A 474 -71.94 -2.85 -65.13
CA MET A 474 -73.40 -3.03 -65.19
C MET A 474 -74.08 -1.66 -65.10
#